data_AF-A0A2N2G9E2-F1
#
_entry.id   AF-A0A2N2G9E2-F1
#
_cell.length_a   1.000
_cell.length_b   1.000
_cell.length_c   1.000
_cell.angle_alpha   90.00
_cell.angle_beta   90.00
_cell.angle_gamma   90.00
#
_symmetry.space_group_name_H-M   'P 1'
#
loop_
_entity.id
_entity.type
_entity.pdbx_description
1 polymer ?
#
loop_
_entity_poly.entity_id
_entity_poly.type
_entity_poly.pdbx_seq_one_letter_code
_entity_poly.pdbx_strand_id
1 'polypeptide(L)'
;MRKAILCLLTAAVLFVCSSSIAWADCDDTTYECKTKTYGPVLGYVTYGNCTYWDWGWWCGICGKDYGKAARGCNDQYPKQCKGECMACQSHYAPGCYDVNGRHK
;
A
#
# COMPACT_ATOMS: atom_id res chain seq x y z
N MET A 1 -21.61 26.14 40.08
CA MET A 1 -21.37 24.68 39.89
C MET A 1 -21.92 24.11 38.57
N ARG A 2 -23.10 24.52 38.06
CA ARG A 2 -23.66 24.01 36.78
C ARG A 2 -22.84 24.27 35.50
N LYS A 3 -22.08 25.39 35.43
CA LYS A 3 -21.30 25.77 34.22
C LYS A 3 -20.05 24.89 33.98
N ALA A 4 -19.44 24.36 35.04
CA ALA A 4 -18.24 23.53 34.93
C ALA A 4 -18.55 22.13 34.36
N ILE A 5 -19.75 21.60 34.68
CA ILE A 5 -20.21 20.30 34.20
C ILE A 5 -20.45 20.34 32.68
N LEU A 6 -20.97 21.46 32.15
CA LEU A 6 -21.19 21.63 30.72
C LEU A 6 -19.89 21.61 29.91
N CYS A 7 -18.82 22.24 30.42
CA CYS A 7 -17.51 22.27 29.74
C CYS A 7 -16.85 20.89 29.68
N LEU A 8 -16.98 20.10 30.75
CA LEU A 8 -16.46 18.73 30.80
C LEU A 8 -17.17 17.81 29.80
N LEU A 9 -18.49 17.97 29.63
CA LEU A 9 -19.26 17.19 28.65
C LEU A 9 -18.88 17.56 27.20
N THR A 10 -18.68 18.84 26.89
CA THR A 10 -18.24 19.26 25.55
C THR A 10 -16.83 18.78 25.20
N ALA A 11 -15.89 18.77 26.16
CA ALA A 11 -14.54 18.26 25.95
C ALA A 11 -14.53 16.74 25.74
N ALA A 12 -15.35 16.00 26.49
CA ALA A 12 -15.50 14.56 26.31
C ALA A 12 -16.07 14.20 24.93
N VAL A 13 -17.08 14.93 24.45
CA VAL A 13 -17.65 14.71 23.11
C VAL A 13 -16.63 15.02 22.01
N LEU A 14 -15.83 16.09 22.15
CA LEU A 14 -14.77 16.43 21.19
C LEU A 14 -13.62 15.39 21.18
N PHE A 15 -13.30 14.80 22.34
CA PHE A 15 -12.30 13.74 22.43
C PHE A 15 -12.75 12.44 21.74
N VAL A 16 -14.03 12.08 21.85
CA VAL A 16 -14.59 10.88 21.20
C VAL A 16 -14.68 11.03 19.67
N CYS A 17 -14.99 12.24 19.17
CA CYS A 17 -15.00 12.52 17.73
C CYS A 17 -13.61 12.53 17.07
N SER A 18 -12.55 12.85 17.81
CA SER A 18 -11.18 12.85 17.27
C SER A 18 -10.55 11.45 17.25
N SER A 19 -11.02 10.53 18.10
CA SER A 19 -10.57 9.12 18.12
C SER A 19 -11.23 8.22 17.08
N SER A 20 -12.18 8.71 16.28
CA SER A 20 -12.92 7.92 15.28
C SER A 20 -12.38 8.05 13.85
N ILE A 21 -11.26 8.75 13.66
CA ILE A 21 -10.42 8.52 12.48
C ILE A 21 -9.62 7.26 12.80
N ALA A 22 -10.29 6.10 12.73
CA ALA A 22 -9.61 4.85 12.55
C ALA A 22 -8.89 4.98 11.20
N TRP A 23 -7.59 5.28 11.24
CA TRP A 23 -6.73 5.05 10.09
C TRP A 23 -6.91 3.57 9.82
N ALA A 24 -7.59 3.23 8.73
CA ALA A 24 -7.64 1.86 8.27
C ALA A 24 -6.20 1.51 7.92
N ASP A 25 -5.46 0.92 8.86
CA ASP A 25 -4.11 0.40 8.64
C ASP A 25 -4.23 -0.56 7.46
N CYS A 26 -3.81 -0.08 6.29
CA CYS A 26 -3.85 -0.88 5.08
C CYS A 26 -2.70 -1.87 5.17
N ASP A 27 -3.02 -3.16 5.10
CA ASP A 27 -2.00 -4.20 5.02
C ASP A 27 -1.02 -3.91 3.88
N ASP A 28 0.27 -4.08 4.17
CA ASP A 28 1.31 -4.01 3.16
C ASP A 28 1.03 -5.00 2.03
N THR A 29 1.37 -4.63 0.79
CA THR A 29 1.31 -5.56 -0.34
C THR A 29 2.68 -6.11 -0.68
N THR A 30 2.76 -7.43 -0.68
CA THR A 30 3.93 -8.18 -1.13
C THR A 30 3.78 -8.56 -2.60
N TYR A 31 4.82 -8.27 -3.38
CA TYR A 31 4.93 -8.58 -4.80
C TYR A 31 5.96 -9.68 -5.02
N GLU A 32 5.64 -10.59 -5.92
CA GLU A 32 6.57 -11.59 -6.44
C GLU A 32 7.48 -10.97 -7.50
N CYS A 33 8.79 -11.08 -7.34
CA CYS A 33 9.76 -10.66 -8.34
C CYS A 33 9.95 -11.75 -9.39
N LYS A 34 9.68 -11.43 -10.67
CA LYS A 34 9.79 -12.37 -11.80
C LYS A 34 10.47 -11.72 -13.00
N THR A 35 11.15 -12.51 -13.81
CA THR A 35 11.71 -12.05 -15.10
C THR A 35 10.68 -11.98 -16.23
N LYS A 36 9.55 -12.69 -16.08
CA LYS A 36 8.42 -12.72 -17.02
C LYS A 36 7.11 -13.02 -16.28
N THR A 37 5.95 -12.65 -16.81
CA THR A 37 4.62 -12.79 -16.16
C THR A 37 4.37 -14.22 -15.68
N TYR A 38 4.67 -15.21 -16.53
CA TYR A 38 4.55 -16.65 -16.23
C TYR A 38 5.91 -17.29 -15.89
N GLY A 39 6.76 -16.57 -15.18
CA GLY A 39 8.10 -17.00 -14.79
C GLY A 39 8.20 -17.59 -13.38
N PRO A 40 9.34 -18.22 -13.05
CA PRO A 40 9.64 -18.60 -11.68
C PRO A 40 9.75 -17.36 -10.78
N VAL A 41 9.34 -17.50 -9.52
CA VAL A 41 9.51 -16.47 -8.49
C VAL A 41 10.97 -16.43 -8.06
N LEU A 42 11.61 -15.27 -8.19
CA LEU A 42 12.98 -15.03 -7.71
C LEU A 42 13.02 -14.69 -6.22
N GLY A 43 11.93 -14.08 -5.74
CA GLY A 43 11.74 -13.66 -4.36
C GLY A 43 10.65 -12.59 -4.29
N TYR A 44 10.72 -11.71 -3.30
CA TYR A 44 9.59 -10.84 -2.95
C TYR A 44 10.05 -9.44 -2.52
N VAL A 45 9.22 -8.44 -2.81
CA VAL A 45 9.32 -7.07 -2.26
C VAL A 45 8.00 -6.67 -1.63
N THR A 46 8.04 -5.95 -0.52
CA THR A 46 6.85 -5.52 0.21
C THR A 46 6.77 -3.99 0.20
N TYR A 47 5.59 -3.46 -0.08
CA TYR A 47 5.31 -2.03 -0.10
C TYR A 47 4.08 -1.70 0.72
N GLY A 48 4.22 -0.65 1.54
CA GLY A 48 3.11 -0.16 2.35
C GLY A 48 1.99 0.43 1.50
N ASN A 49 0.77 0.10 1.88
CA ASN A 49 -0.44 0.68 1.33
C ASN A 49 -0.91 1.86 2.19
N CYS A 50 -1.50 2.85 1.56
CA CYS A 50 -2.19 3.96 2.23
C CYS A 50 -3.69 3.87 2.00
N THR A 51 -4.44 4.36 2.97
CA THR A 51 -5.84 4.76 2.79
C THR A 51 -5.88 6.07 2.01
N TYR A 52 -6.58 6.13 0.87
CA TYR A 52 -6.89 7.41 0.22
C TYR A 52 -8.38 7.70 0.37
N TRP A 53 -8.72 8.83 0.99
CA TRP A 53 -10.11 9.24 1.22
C TRP A 53 -10.52 10.32 0.22
N ASP A 54 -11.61 10.05 -0.50
CA ASP A 54 -12.65 11.08 -0.62
C ASP A 54 -14.05 10.44 -0.71
N TRP A 55 -14.26 9.30 -1.38
CA TRP A 55 -15.61 8.67 -1.50
C TRP A 55 -15.62 7.11 -1.54
N GLY A 56 -14.62 6.42 -0.95
CA GLY A 56 -14.63 4.94 -0.86
C GLY A 56 -13.43 4.36 -0.10
N TRP A 57 -13.61 3.17 0.48
CA TRP A 57 -12.58 2.42 1.21
C TRP A 57 -11.71 1.63 0.22
N TRP A 58 -10.58 2.21 -0.20
CA TRP A 58 -9.61 1.49 -1.05
C TRP A 58 -8.20 1.65 -0.50
N CYS A 59 -7.56 0.53 -0.17
CA CYS A 59 -6.13 0.46 0.10
C CYS A 59 -5.37 0.42 -1.22
N GLY A 60 -4.45 1.35 -1.42
CA GLY A 60 -3.59 1.40 -2.61
C GLY A 60 -2.15 1.70 -2.24
N ILE A 61 -1.21 1.40 -3.14
CA ILE A 61 0.22 1.65 -2.87
C ILE A 61 0.43 3.14 -2.59
N CYS A 62 1.14 3.46 -1.52
CA CYS A 62 1.61 4.80 -1.21
C CYS A 62 2.29 5.44 -2.44
N GLY A 63 1.71 6.51 -2.96
CA GLY A 63 2.22 7.24 -4.14
C GLY A 63 1.76 6.71 -5.51
N LYS A 64 0.88 5.69 -5.56
CA LYS A 64 0.28 5.13 -6.80
C LYS A 64 1.28 4.66 -7.88
N ASP A 65 2.55 4.46 -7.52
CA ASP A 65 3.60 4.05 -8.46
C ASP A 65 3.85 2.54 -8.40
N TYR A 66 3.07 1.79 -9.16
CA TYR A 66 3.23 0.34 -9.31
C TYR A 66 4.61 -0.06 -9.88
N GLY A 67 5.28 0.85 -10.60
CA GLY A 67 6.63 0.63 -11.12
C GLY A 67 7.69 0.62 -10.04
N LYS A 68 7.41 1.19 -8.86
CA LYS A 68 8.32 1.18 -7.71
C LYS A 68 8.63 -0.24 -7.24
N ALA A 69 7.63 -1.13 -7.23
CA ALA A 69 7.84 -2.52 -6.87
C ALA A 69 8.76 -3.23 -7.86
N ALA A 70 8.56 -3.02 -9.16
CA ALA A 70 9.41 -3.60 -10.20
C ALA A 70 10.86 -3.08 -10.16
N ARG A 71 11.06 -1.77 -9.88
CA ARG A 71 12.40 -1.22 -9.64
C ARG A 71 13.04 -1.84 -8.40
N GLY A 72 12.29 -2.01 -7.30
CA GLY A 72 12.76 -2.73 -6.12
C GLY A 72 13.20 -4.17 -6.43
N CYS A 73 12.47 -4.90 -7.28
CA CYS A 73 12.88 -6.22 -7.75
C CYS A 73 14.20 -6.17 -8.56
N ASN A 74 14.39 -5.17 -9.41
CA ASN A 74 15.62 -4.99 -10.17
C ASN A 74 16.82 -4.66 -9.27
N ASP A 75 16.62 -3.82 -8.26
CA ASP A 75 17.65 -3.43 -7.31
C ASP A 75 18.06 -4.61 -6.42
N GLN A 76 17.09 -5.45 -6.03
CA GLN A 76 17.34 -6.61 -5.16
C GLN A 76 17.92 -7.82 -5.91
N TYR A 77 17.55 -8.01 -7.18
CA TYR A 77 17.98 -9.15 -8.00
C TYR A 77 18.68 -8.72 -9.31
N PRO A 78 19.71 -7.87 -9.27
CA PRO A 78 20.26 -7.22 -10.47
C PRO A 78 20.86 -8.20 -11.49
N LYS A 79 21.41 -9.33 -11.02
CA LYS A 79 22.01 -10.35 -11.90
C LYS A 79 20.97 -11.12 -12.72
N GLN A 80 19.86 -11.49 -12.09
CA GLN A 80 18.76 -12.24 -12.70
C GLN A 80 17.90 -11.33 -13.55
N CYS A 81 17.66 -10.10 -13.07
CA CYS A 81 16.70 -9.19 -13.65
C CYS A 81 17.26 -8.34 -14.77
N LYS A 82 18.54 -7.95 -14.71
CA LYS A 82 19.18 -7.06 -15.70
C LYS A 82 18.37 -5.78 -16.01
N GLY A 83 17.61 -5.28 -15.04
CA GLY A 83 16.75 -4.10 -15.19
C GLY A 83 15.35 -4.37 -15.76
N GLU A 84 15.01 -5.62 -16.07
CA GLU A 84 13.77 -6.01 -16.75
C GLU A 84 12.81 -6.84 -15.88
N CYS A 85 13.09 -7.01 -14.58
CA CYS A 85 12.16 -7.72 -13.71
C CYS A 85 10.85 -6.96 -13.53
N MET A 86 9.82 -7.76 -13.29
CA MET A 86 8.48 -7.34 -12.96
C MET A 86 8.15 -7.69 -11.52
N ALA A 87 7.23 -6.92 -10.96
CA ALA A 87 6.62 -7.18 -9.68
C ALA A 87 5.18 -7.64 -9.91
N CYS A 88 4.84 -8.83 -9.41
CA CYS A 88 3.54 -9.46 -9.62
C CYS A 88 2.76 -9.58 -8.30
N GLN A 89 1.51 -9.11 -8.27
CA GLN A 89 0.58 -9.35 -7.17
C GLN A 89 -0.10 -10.71 -7.33
N SER A 90 -0.24 -11.46 -6.23
CA SER A 90 -0.92 -12.77 -6.22
C SER A 90 -2.29 -12.78 -5.54
N HIS A 91 -2.55 -11.88 -4.58
CA HIS A 91 -3.72 -11.99 -3.69
C HIS A 91 -4.93 -11.11 -4.06
N TYR A 92 -4.74 -9.83 -4.37
CA TYR A 92 -5.87 -8.87 -4.44
C TYR A 92 -6.21 -8.37 -5.84
N ALA A 93 -5.21 -8.14 -6.68
CA ALA A 93 -5.38 -7.83 -8.10
C ALA A 93 -4.27 -8.56 -8.87
N PRO A 94 -4.54 -9.78 -9.38
CA PRO A 94 -3.51 -10.55 -10.06
C PRO A 94 -3.01 -9.76 -11.27
N GLY A 95 -1.75 -9.34 -11.21
CA GLY A 95 -1.16 -8.49 -12.23
C GLY A 95 0.32 -8.30 -12.04
N CYS A 96 1.05 -8.27 -13.15
CA CYS A 96 2.50 -8.01 -13.19
C CYS A 96 2.75 -6.62 -13.75
N TYR A 97 3.67 -5.89 -13.11
CA TYR A 97 3.99 -4.51 -13.49
C TYR A 97 5.46 -4.40 -13.88
N ASP A 98 5.74 -3.70 -14.98
CA ASP A 98 7.11 -3.36 -15.40
C ASP A 98 7.68 -2.16 -14.61
N VAL A 99 8.94 -1.80 -14.85
CA VAL A 99 9.61 -0.66 -14.21
C VAL A 99 8.93 0.69 -14.44
N ASN A 100 8.06 0.79 -15.44
CA ASN A 100 7.26 1.97 -15.76
C ASN A 100 5.84 1.90 -15.14
N GLY A 101 5.56 0.87 -14.34
CA GLY A 101 4.24 0.64 -13.73
C GLY A 101 3.18 0.16 -14.71
N ARG A 102 3.56 -0.29 -15.92
CA ARG A 102 2.59 -0.81 -16.89
C ARG A 102 2.28 -2.27 -16.60
N HIS A 103 1.00 -2.60 -16.65
CA HIS A 103 0.52 -3.96 -16.53
C HIS A 103 0.98 -4.83 -17.72
N LYS A 104 1.38 -6.08 -17.47
CA LYS A 104 1.98 -7.01 -18.43
C LYS A 104 1.35 -8.39 -18.43
#